data_AF-A0A2E1I0T8-F1
#
_entry.id   AF-A0A2E1I0T8-F1
#
_cell.length_a   1.000
_cell.length_b   1.000
_cell.length_c   1.000
_cell.angle_alpha   90.00
_cell.angle_beta   90.00
_cell.angle_gamma   90.00
#
_symmetry.space_group_name_H-M   'P 1'
#
loop_
_entity.id
_entity.type
_entity.pdbx_description
1 polymer ?
#
loop_
_entity_poly.entity_id
_entity_poly.type
_entity_poly.pdbx_seq_one_letter_code
_entity_poly.pdbx_strand_id
1 'polypeptide(L)'
;MNIPSGAKANWNGKVFEDFVHDNLIRNGFTYTDLKQLPLTNNKGSSKSFTSQFNLNKTIYGTKWMVDFLLYDADVDQYLVIECKWQQSPGSVDEKYPYLVTNIKEQSPYPCLVLLDGDGYKAAAKEWLLTQVDEKLIGVLSMSEFVKWFMSQNLFSTNQD
;
A
#
# COMPACT_ATOMS: atom_id res chain seq x y z
N MET A 1 -2.24 4.35 31.96
CA MET A 1 -0.94 4.91 31.51
C MET A 1 -1.25 5.82 30.31
N ASN A 2 -0.88 7.11 30.36
CA ASN A 2 -1.25 8.07 29.31
C ASN A 2 -0.18 8.05 28.20
N ILE A 3 -0.48 7.44 27.05
CA ILE A 3 0.46 7.34 25.92
C ILE A 3 0.38 8.67 25.13
N PRO A 4 1.51 9.35 24.86
CA PRO A 4 1.53 10.58 24.05
C PRO A 4 0.84 10.41 22.70
N SER A 5 0.19 11.47 22.19
CA SER A 5 -0.60 11.42 20.94
C SER A 5 0.20 10.92 19.73
N GLY A 6 1.47 11.31 19.60
CA GLY A 6 2.37 10.83 18.55
C GLY A 6 2.72 9.34 18.68
N ALA A 7 2.92 8.84 19.91
CA ALA A 7 3.17 7.42 20.15
C ALA A 7 1.92 6.57 19.85
N LYS A 8 0.72 7.10 20.14
CA LYS A 8 -0.56 6.46 19.78
C LYS A 8 -0.80 6.43 18.27
N ALA A 9 -0.45 7.50 17.55
CA ALA A 9 -0.54 7.56 16.09
C ALA A 9 0.39 6.52 15.42
N ASN A 10 1.65 6.43 15.87
CA ASN A 10 2.60 5.43 15.38
C ASN A 10 2.15 4.00 15.68
N TRP A 11 1.61 3.75 16.87
CA TRP A 11 1.08 2.44 17.24
C TRP A 11 -0.09 2.02 16.34
N ASN A 12 -1.02 2.93 16.06
CA ASN A 12 -2.13 2.64 15.15
C ASN A 12 -1.67 2.42 13.70
N GLY A 13 -0.71 3.21 13.21
CA GLY A 13 -0.12 3.01 11.88
C GLY A 13 0.53 1.63 11.76
N LYS A 14 1.28 1.21 12.79
CA LYS A 14 1.83 -0.14 12.85
C LYS A 14 0.75 -1.23 12.87
N VAL A 15 -0.33 -1.06 13.64
CA VAL A 15 -1.46 -2.02 13.65
C VAL A 15 -2.08 -2.14 12.26
N PHE A 16 -2.16 -1.05 11.50
CA PHE A 16 -2.68 -1.08 10.14
C PHE A 16 -1.76 -1.84 9.18
N GLU A 17 -0.45 -1.61 9.25
CA GLU A 17 0.53 -2.37 8.49
C GLU A 17 0.54 -3.86 8.87
N ASP A 18 0.44 -4.18 10.16
CA ASP A 18 0.37 -5.57 10.65
C ASP A 18 -0.90 -6.26 10.13
N PHE A 19 -2.04 -5.56 10.06
CA PHE A 19 -3.27 -6.09 9.45
C PHE A 19 -3.08 -6.42 7.97
N VAL A 20 -2.43 -5.54 7.20
CA VAL A 20 -2.17 -5.77 5.77
C VAL A 20 -1.24 -6.97 5.61
N HIS A 21 -0.13 -6.99 6.35
CA HIS A 21 0.83 -8.08 6.36
C HIS A 21 0.15 -9.43 6.63
N ASP A 22 -0.66 -9.53 7.68
CA ASP A 22 -1.34 -10.77 8.05
C ASP A 22 -2.38 -11.21 7.01
N ASN A 23 -3.08 -10.26 6.39
CA ASN A 23 -3.99 -10.58 5.28
C ASN A 23 -3.24 -11.11 4.06
N LEU A 24 -2.07 -10.56 3.71
CA LEU A 24 -1.26 -11.07 2.61
C LEU A 24 -0.83 -12.53 2.85
N ILE A 25 -0.34 -12.83 4.06
CA ILE A 25 0.04 -14.20 4.46
C ILE A 25 -1.17 -15.14 4.37
N ARG A 26 -2.33 -14.74 4.90
CA ARG A 26 -3.57 -15.55 4.86
C ARG A 26 -4.05 -15.82 3.43
N ASN A 27 -3.72 -14.94 2.48
CA ASN A 27 -4.07 -15.07 1.07
C ASN A 27 -2.94 -15.68 0.22
N GLY A 28 -1.98 -16.38 0.84
CA GLY A 28 -1.00 -17.23 0.15
C GLY A 28 0.26 -16.51 -0.34
N PHE A 29 0.46 -15.25 0.02
CA PHE A 29 1.74 -14.58 -0.22
C PHE A 29 2.81 -15.06 0.77
N THR A 30 4.04 -15.20 0.29
CA THR A 30 5.20 -15.47 1.14
C THR A 30 5.95 -14.18 1.43
N TYR A 31 6.13 -13.84 2.71
CA TYR A 31 7.00 -12.72 3.09
C TYR A 31 8.48 -13.03 2.79
N THR A 32 9.18 -12.06 2.23
CA THR A 32 10.62 -12.06 2.02
C THR A 32 11.22 -10.73 2.47
N ASP A 33 12.34 -10.77 3.19
CA ASP A 33 13.04 -9.55 3.63
C ASP A 33 14.02 -9.02 2.56
N LEU A 34 13.82 -9.44 1.30
CA LEU A 34 14.62 -8.92 0.19
C LEU A 34 14.38 -7.42 0.04
N LYS A 35 15.49 -6.68 -0.08
CA LYS A 35 15.52 -5.23 -0.34
C LYS A 35 16.00 -4.91 -1.76
N GLN A 36 15.96 -5.91 -2.65
CA GLN A 36 16.28 -5.78 -4.07
C GLN A 36 15.33 -6.63 -4.93
N LEU A 37 15.18 -6.25 -6.19
CA LEU A 37 14.41 -6.97 -7.21
C LEU A 37 15.27 -8.01 -7.96
N PRO A 38 14.65 -9.03 -8.59
CA PRO A 38 13.24 -9.40 -8.45
C PRO A 38 12.96 -10.04 -7.08
N LEU A 39 11.71 -9.96 -6.62
CA LEU A 39 11.29 -10.64 -5.39
C LEU A 39 11.15 -12.15 -5.64
N THR A 40 12.28 -12.87 -5.65
CA THR A 40 12.25 -14.31 -5.92
C THR A 40 11.70 -15.11 -4.74
N ASN A 41 10.81 -16.06 -5.03
CA ASN A 41 10.28 -16.98 -4.04
C ASN A 41 11.05 -18.30 -4.05
N ASN A 42 11.83 -18.57 -3.00
CA ASN A 42 12.49 -19.86 -2.80
C ASN A 42 11.64 -20.87 -1.99
N LYS A 43 10.40 -20.51 -1.62
CA LYS A 43 9.52 -21.27 -0.72
C LYS A 43 8.25 -21.82 -1.38
N GLY A 44 8.20 -21.88 -2.72
CA GLY A 44 7.17 -22.63 -3.44
C GLY A 44 5.79 -21.95 -3.60
N SER A 45 5.62 -20.68 -3.23
CA SER A 45 4.47 -19.88 -3.67
C SER A 45 4.85 -19.06 -4.91
N SER A 46 3.92 -18.82 -5.84
CA SER A 46 4.13 -17.85 -6.92
C SER A 46 4.05 -16.41 -6.43
N LYS A 47 3.43 -16.18 -5.27
CA LYS A 47 3.16 -14.85 -4.70
C LYS A 47 4.12 -14.53 -3.56
N SER A 48 4.78 -13.38 -3.62
CA SER A 48 5.71 -12.90 -2.61
C SER A 48 5.50 -11.42 -2.29
N PHE A 49 5.94 -10.99 -1.11
CA PHE A 49 5.95 -9.57 -0.77
C PHE A 49 7.05 -9.23 0.22
N THR A 50 7.45 -7.97 0.23
CA THR A 50 8.37 -7.37 1.20
C THR A 50 7.76 -6.08 1.73
N SER A 51 8.21 -5.64 2.91
CA SER A 51 7.79 -4.37 3.51
C SER A 51 8.95 -3.39 3.59
N GLN A 52 8.65 -2.09 3.64
CA GLN A 52 9.66 -1.03 3.77
C GLN A 52 10.75 -1.19 2.69
N PHE A 53 10.32 -1.12 1.42
CA PHE A 53 11.18 -1.35 0.26
C PHE A 53 11.55 -0.03 -0.41
N ASN A 54 12.83 0.18 -0.72
CA ASN A 54 13.26 1.35 -1.47
C ASN A 54 12.96 1.16 -2.97
N LEU A 55 11.79 1.61 -3.41
CA LEU A 55 11.30 1.37 -4.76
C LEU A 55 12.04 2.19 -5.81
N ASN A 56 12.20 3.49 -5.56
CA ASN A 56 12.84 4.43 -6.47
C ASN A 56 13.26 5.70 -5.70
N LYS A 57 13.61 6.76 -6.41
CA LYS A 57 13.65 8.11 -5.85
C LYS A 57 12.25 8.72 -5.83
N THR A 58 12.00 9.58 -4.84
CA THR A 58 10.84 10.47 -4.81
C THR A 58 11.04 11.60 -5.82
N ILE A 59 9.99 12.42 -6.03
CA ILE A 59 10.07 13.66 -6.81
C ILE A 59 11.09 14.68 -6.28
N TYR A 60 11.59 14.51 -5.05
CA TYR A 60 12.66 15.33 -4.47
C TYR A 60 14.05 14.69 -4.59
N GLY A 61 14.16 13.54 -5.26
CA GLY A 61 15.42 12.82 -5.45
C GLY A 61 15.90 12.01 -4.24
N THR A 62 15.10 11.94 -3.16
CA THR A 62 15.38 11.12 -1.97
C THR A 62 14.86 9.69 -2.14
N LYS A 63 15.24 8.75 -1.27
CA LYS A 63 14.71 7.38 -1.29
C LYS A 63 13.20 7.36 -1.09
N TRP A 64 12.48 6.62 -1.92
CA TRP A 64 11.06 6.33 -1.72
C TRP A 64 10.91 4.94 -1.11
N MET A 65 10.69 4.93 0.19
CA MET A 65 10.37 3.72 0.95
C MET A 65 8.86 3.48 0.86
N VAL A 66 8.45 2.44 0.12
CA VAL A 66 7.05 2.01 0.05
C VAL A 66 6.74 1.05 1.19
N ASP A 67 5.49 1.07 1.67
CA ASP A 67 5.08 0.25 2.81
C ASP A 67 5.12 -1.25 2.46
N PHE A 68 4.56 -1.63 1.30
CA PHE A 68 4.70 -2.99 0.76
C PHE A 68 4.93 -3.00 -0.75
N LEU A 69 5.70 -3.99 -1.20
CA LEU A 69 5.83 -4.37 -2.60
C LEU A 69 5.48 -5.85 -2.74
N LEU A 70 4.45 -6.13 -3.54
CA LEU A 70 3.96 -7.45 -3.86
C LEU A 70 4.47 -7.86 -5.24
N TYR A 71 4.65 -9.16 -5.43
CA TYR A 71 4.98 -9.78 -6.71
C TYR A 71 4.19 -11.08 -6.89
N ASP A 72 3.70 -11.29 -8.10
CA ASP A 72 3.08 -12.54 -8.52
C ASP A 72 3.80 -13.08 -9.76
N ALA A 73 4.47 -14.21 -9.57
CA ALA A 73 5.25 -14.88 -10.60
C ALA A 73 4.38 -15.54 -11.67
N ASP A 74 3.09 -15.85 -11.39
CA ASP A 74 2.22 -16.52 -12.36
C ASP A 74 1.89 -15.62 -13.56
N VAL A 75 1.89 -14.30 -13.33
CA VAL A 75 1.62 -13.28 -14.36
C VAL A 75 2.74 -12.26 -14.53
N ASP A 76 3.83 -12.43 -13.80
CA ASP A 76 4.99 -11.55 -13.76
C ASP A 76 4.65 -10.07 -13.48
N GLN A 77 3.88 -9.82 -12.43
CA GLN A 77 3.42 -8.45 -12.09
C GLN A 77 3.75 -8.04 -10.65
N TYR A 78 4.01 -6.75 -10.50
CA TYR A 78 4.24 -6.09 -9.21
C TYR A 78 3.09 -5.17 -8.85
N LEU A 79 2.83 -5.04 -7.55
CA LEU A 79 1.87 -4.09 -6.99
C LEU A 79 2.47 -3.41 -5.76
N VAL A 80 2.37 -2.08 -5.71
CA VAL A 80 2.75 -1.28 -4.53
C VAL A 80 1.53 -1.08 -3.65
N ILE A 81 1.73 -1.14 -2.33
CA ILE A 81 0.71 -0.76 -1.34
C ILE A 81 1.28 0.32 -0.42
N GLU A 82 0.52 1.39 -0.25
CA GLU A 82 0.84 2.52 0.64
C GLU A 82 -0.26 2.65 1.70
N CYS A 83 0.09 2.46 2.97
CA CYS A 83 -0.84 2.49 4.10
C CYS A 83 -0.86 3.88 4.73
N LYS A 84 -2.06 4.45 4.88
CA LYS A 84 -2.28 5.76 5.50
C LYS A 84 -3.40 5.65 6.52
N TRP A 85 -3.01 5.53 7.79
CA TRP A 85 -3.94 5.55 8.93
C TRP A 85 -4.01 6.94 9.56
N GLN A 86 -5.22 7.44 9.84
CA GLN A 86 -5.40 8.66 10.62
C GLN A 86 -6.60 8.54 11.57
N GLN A 87 -6.35 8.43 12.88
CA GLN A 87 -7.43 8.33 13.88
C GLN A 87 -7.97 9.68 14.35
N SER A 88 -7.12 10.72 14.35
CA SER A 88 -7.46 12.04 14.89
C SER A 88 -7.29 13.12 13.82
N PRO A 89 -8.08 14.21 13.87
CA PRO A 89 -7.86 15.38 13.05
C PRO A 89 -6.41 15.85 13.11
N GLY A 90 -5.86 16.20 11.94
CA GLY A 90 -4.46 16.57 11.78
C GLY A 90 -4.16 16.87 10.31
N SER A 91 -2.87 17.03 10.00
CA SER A 91 -2.37 17.40 8.67
C SER A 91 -1.80 16.22 7.88
N VAL A 92 -2.14 14.97 8.24
CA VAL A 92 -1.67 13.80 7.48
C VAL A 92 -2.22 13.85 6.05
N ASP A 93 -3.45 14.34 5.88
CA ASP A 93 -4.11 14.54 4.58
C ASP A 93 -3.39 15.56 3.68
N GLU A 94 -2.68 16.52 4.25
CA GLU A 94 -1.87 17.49 3.48
C GLU A 94 -0.72 16.83 2.70
N LYS A 95 -0.38 15.58 3.04
CA LYS A 95 0.66 14.81 2.35
C LYS A 95 0.14 13.98 1.18
N TYR A 96 -1.18 13.89 0.97
CA TYR A 96 -1.73 13.11 -0.13
C TYR A 96 -1.29 13.61 -1.51
N PRO A 97 -1.18 14.93 -1.79
CA PRO A 97 -0.61 15.41 -3.05
C PRO A 97 0.79 14.88 -3.31
N TYR A 98 1.66 14.92 -2.30
CA TYR A 98 3.01 14.37 -2.41
C TYR A 98 3.00 12.87 -2.70
N LEU A 99 2.18 12.08 -2.00
CA LEU A 99 2.03 10.65 -2.25
C LEU A 99 1.59 10.37 -3.68
N VAL A 100 0.52 11.04 -4.13
CA VAL A 100 -0.04 10.87 -5.47
C VAL A 100 0.97 11.25 -6.54
N THR A 101 1.68 12.37 -6.40
CA THR A 101 2.70 12.78 -7.38
C THR A 101 3.84 11.74 -7.47
N ASN A 102 4.30 11.18 -6.34
CA ASN A 102 5.29 10.10 -6.39
C ASN A 102 4.75 8.85 -7.09
N ILE A 103 3.51 8.45 -6.81
CA ILE A 103 2.87 7.31 -7.48
C ILE A 103 2.82 7.52 -9.00
N LYS A 104 2.33 8.68 -9.44
CA LYS A 104 2.14 8.96 -10.86
C LYS A 104 3.46 9.12 -11.62
N GLU A 105 4.42 9.83 -11.02
CA GLU A 105 5.65 10.21 -11.73
C GLU A 105 6.82 9.24 -11.53
N GLN A 106 6.91 8.57 -10.37
CA GLN A 106 8.10 7.81 -9.98
C GLN A 106 7.86 6.30 -9.91
N SER A 107 6.61 5.85 -9.77
CA SER A 107 6.32 4.42 -9.60
C SER A 107 6.46 3.68 -10.93
N PRO A 108 7.30 2.63 -11.02
CA PRO A 108 7.30 1.75 -12.17
C PRO A 108 6.07 0.81 -12.18
N TYR A 109 5.37 0.66 -11.06
CA TYR A 109 4.29 -0.31 -10.89
C TYR A 109 2.96 0.35 -10.46
N PRO A 110 1.81 -0.30 -10.72
CA PRO A 110 0.54 0.11 -10.13
C PRO A 110 0.62 0.20 -8.60
N CYS A 111 -0.15 1.12 -8.03
CA CYS A 111 -0.19 1.37 -6.60
C CYS A 111 -1.62 1.38 -6.06
N LEU A 112 -1.81 0.75 -4.90
CA LEU A 112 -3.02 0.78 -4.11
C LEU A 112 -2.77 1.59 -2.84
N VAL A 113 -3.58 2.61 -2.59
CA VAL A 113 -3.52 3.35 -1.31
C VAL A 113 -4.55 2.77 -0.36
N LEU A 114 -4.12 2.35 0.82
CA LEU A 114 -5.03 1.94 1.89
C LEU A 114 -5.21 3.11 2.84
N LEU A 115 -6.44 3.63 2.92
CA LEU A 115 -6.79 4.80 3.71
C LEU A 115 -7.86 4.43 4.74
N ASP A 116 -7.52 4.52 6.02
CA ASP A 116 -8.44 4.18 7.11
C ASP A 116 -8.26 5.05 8.37
N GLY A 117 -9.19 4.92 9.30
CA GLY A 117 -9.40 5.79 10.44
C GLY A 117 -10.37 6.94 10.15
N ASP A 118 -10.81 7.63 11.21
CA ASP A 118 -11.84 8.68 11.12
C ASP A 118 -11.28 10.11 11.25
N GLY A 119 -9.96 10.27 11.14
CA GLY A 119 -9.26 11.52 11.43
C GLY A 119 -8.94 12.38 10.21
N TYR A 120 -9.02 11.85 8.99
CA TYR A 120 -8.77 12.63 7.78
C TYR A 120 -9.98 13.48 7.39
N LYS A 121 -9.76 14.59 6.68
CA LYS A 121 -10.85 15.43 6.16
C LYS A 121 -11.57 14.69 5.02
N ALA A 122 -12.90 14.69 5.05
CA ALA A 122 -13.72 14.06 3.99
C ALA A 122 -13.35 14.57 2.59
N ALA A 123 -13.18 15.89 2.44
CA ALA A 123 -12.76 16.51 1.18
C ALA A 123 -11.39 16.02 0.68
N ALA A 124 -10.47 15.65 1.58
CA ALA A 124 -9.17 15.11 1.19
C ALA A 124 -9.28 13.66 0.69
N LYS A 125 -10.16 12.85 1.30
CA LYS A 125 -10.49 11.51 0.77
C LYS A 125 -11.18 11.60 -0.58
N GLU A 126 -12.16 12.48 -0.73
CA GLU A 126 -12.84 12.72 -2.00
C GLU A 126 -11.85 13.14 -3.09
N TRP A 127 -10.95 14.09 -2.78
CA TRP A 127 -9.89 14.49 -3.69
C TRP A 127 -8.96 13.32 -4.06
N LEU A 128 -8.57 12.48 -3.09
CA LEU A 128 -7.71 11.33 -3.33
C LEU A 128 -8.38 10.30 -4.25
N LEU A 129 -9.69 10.09 -4.10
CA LEU A 129 -10.47 9.22 -4.98
C LEU A 129 -10.51 9.74 -6.42
N THR A 130 -10.52 11.06 -6.65
CA THR A 130 -10.45 11.61 -8.02
C THR A 130 -9.07 11.46 -8.66
N GLN A 131 -8.06 10.99 -7.91
CA GLN A 131 -6.72 10.77 -8.46
C GLN A 131 -6.52 9.37 -9.05
N VAL A 132 -7.50 8.47 -8.89
CA VAL A 132 -7.44 7.09 -9.37
C VAL A 132 -7.33 7.05 -10.90
N ASP A 133 -6.35 6.29 -11.39
CA ASP A 133 -6.01 6.11 -12.80
C ASP A 133 -5.23 4.79 -13.00
N GLU A 134 -4.48 4.63 -14.10
CA GLU A 134 -3.67 3.44 -14.36
C GLU A 134 -2.47 3.26 -13.42
N LYS A 135 -2.03 4.33 -12.73
CA LYS A 135 -0.92 4.30 -11.76
C LYS A 135 -1.44 4.13 -10.33
N LEU A 136 -2.41 4.95 -9.92
CA LEU A 136 -3.13 4.79 -8.66
C LEU A 136 -4.41 4.01 -8.92
N ILE A 137 -4.36 2.69 -8.76
CA ILE A 137 -5.46 1.81 -9.19
C ILE A 137 -6.60 1.70 -8.18
N GLY A 138 -6.44 2.28 -6.99
CA GLY A 138 -7.51 2.31 -6.00
C GLY A 138 -7.12 2.96 -4.68
N VAL A 139 -8.15 3.39 -3.95
CA VAL A 139 -8.06 3.92 -2.59
C VAL A 139 -9.08 3.17 -1.75
N LEU A 140 -8.62 2.30 -0.84
CA LEU A 140 -9.48 1.36 -0.12
C LEU A 140 -9.32 1.50 1.40
N SER A 141 -10.41 1.36 2.14
CA SER A 141 -10.37 1.03 3.57
C SER A 141 -9.88 -0.40 3.82
N MET A 142 -9.59 -0.76 5.06
CA MET A 142 -9.31 -2.14 5.49
C MET A 142 -10.41 -3.11 5.05
N SER A 143 -11.67 -2.70 5.21
CA SER A 143 -12.82 -3.54 4.86
C SER A 143 -12.95 -3.75 3.36
N GLU A 144 -12.68 -2.70 2.57
CA GLU A 144 -12.70 -2.76 1.11
C GLU A 144 -11.50 -3.55 0.59
N PHE A 145 -10.35 -3.44 1.23
CA PHE A 145 -9.15 -4.22 0.91
C PHE A 145 -9.39 -5.73 1.05
N VAL A 146 -10.01 -6.16 2.15
CA VAL A 146 -10.34 -7.58 2.35
C VAL A 146 -11.31 -8.07 1.28
N LYS A 147 -12.36 -7.30 0.98
CA LYS A 147 -13.31 -7.63 -0.09
C LYS A 147 -12.63 -7.67 -1.45
N TRP A 148 -11.77 -6.70 -1.73
CA TRP A 148 -11.00 -6.61 -2.97
C TRP A 148 -10.15 -7.87 -3.13
N PHE A 149 -9.38 -8.26 -2.11
CA PHE A 149 -8.57 -9.49 -2.13
C PHE A 149 -9.40 -10.76 -2.34
N MET A 150 -10.59 -10.85 -1.74
CA MET A 150 -11.48 -12.01 -1.92
C MET A 150 -12.14 -12.04 -3.31
N SER A 151 -12.38 -10.88 -3.91
CA SER A 151 -13.06 -10.73 -5.21
C SER A 151 -12.12 -10.80 -6.42
N GLN A 152 -10.86 -10.42 -6.22
CA GLN A 152 -9.88 -10.39 -7.28
C GLN A 152 -9.20 -11.75 -7.33
N ASN A 153 -9.45 -12.52 -8.39
CA ASN A 153 -8.36 -13.26 -9.00
C ASN A 153 -7.36 -12.20 -9.47
N LEU A 154 -6.48 -11.75 -8.57
CA LEU A 154 -5.37 -10.87 -8.89
C LEU A 154 -4.77 -11.36 -10.21
N PHE A 155 -4.83 -10.49 -11.23
CA PHE A 155 -4.31 -10.68 -12.59
C PHE A 155 -5.14 -11.46 -13.62
N SER A 156 -6.45 -11.66 -13.38
CA SER A 156 -7.33 -12.08 -14.50
C SER A 156 -7.45 -10.95 -15.51
N THR A 157 -6.77 -11.09 -16.64
CA THR A 157 -7.15 -10.38 -17.85
C THR A 157 -8.59 -10.76 -18.17
N ASN A 158 -9.46 -9.78 -18.37
CA ASN A 158 -10.68 -10.02 -19.13
C ASN A 158 -10.21 -10.45 -20.53
N GLN A 159 -10.18 -11.76 -20.76
CA GLN A 159 -10.30 -12.29 -22.11
C GLN A 159 -11.78 -12.41 -22.40
N ASP A 160 -12.32 -11.38 -23.05
CA ASP A 160 -13.44 -11.47 -23.98
C ASP A 160 -13.11 -10.57 -25.18
#